data_AF-A0A7V3HV02-F1
#
_entry.id   AF-A0A7V3HV02-F1
#
_cell.length_a   1.000
_cell.length_b   1.000
_cell.length_c   1.000
_cell.angle_alpha   90.00
_cell.angle_beta   90.00
_cell.angle_gamma   90.00
#
_symmetry.space_group_name_H-M   'P 1'
#
loop_
_entity.id
_entity.type
_entity.pdbx_description
1 polymer ?
#
loop_
_entity_poly.entity_id
_entity_poly.type
_entity_poly.pdbx_seq_one_letter_code
_entity_poly.pdbx_strand_id
1 'polypeptide(L)'
;IDFFIGTKLLGIKQVGLANIILTNYNHTTLHNEILQEEVTVDNLLKEYYNTDREIFAQKAEELRTYLGHGSSQNVAKILMDK
;
A
#
# COMPACT_ATOMS: atom_id res chain seq x y z
N ILE A 1 16.44 11.41 0.52
CA ILE A 1 16.92 11.53 1.94
C ILE A 1 15.79 11.16 2.91
N ASP A 2 14.60 11.74 2.77
CA ASP A 2 13.45 11.50 3.65
C ASP A 2 13.01 10.03 3.74
N PHE A 3 12.96 9.31 2.62
CA PHE A 3 12.64 7.87 2.59
C PHE A 3 13.68 7.01 3.34
N PHE A 4 14.97 7.35 3.23
CA PHE A 4 16.03 6.62 3.93
C PHE A 4 15.97 6.85 5.44
N ILE A 5 15.65 8.08 5.86
CA ILE A 5 15.43 8.42 7.26
C ILE A 5 14.19 7.68 7.79
N GLY A 6 13.08 7.68 7.04
CA GLY A 6 11.85 6.98 7.41
C GLY A 6 11.98 5.46 7.49
N THR A 7 12.61 4.82 6.51
CA THR A 7 12.80 3.36 6.50
C THR A 7 13.78 2.90 7.58
N LYS A 8 14.87 3.64 7.81
CA LYS A 8 15.95 3.23 8.74
C LYS A 8 15.67 3.58 10.20
N LEU A 9 14.97 4.69 10.48
CA LEU A 9 14.61 5.08 11.84
C LEU A 9 13.23 4.55 12.27
N LEU A 10 12.27 4.43 11.36
CA LEU A 10 10.89 4.06 11.69
C LEU A 10 10.51 2.65 11.22
N GLY A 11 11.41 1.94 10.53
CA GLY A 11 11.15 0.57 10.05
C GLY A 11 10.04 0.48 9.01
N ILE A 12 9.67 1.62 8.38
CA ILE A 12 8.60 1.69 7.39
C ILE A 12 9.04 0.90 6.16
N LYS A 13 8.33 -0.21 5.86
CA LYS A 13 8.65 -1.08 4.72
C LYS A 13 7.93 -0.69 3.43
N GLN A 14 6.86 0.10 3.55
CA GLN A 14 5.96 0.50 2.48
C GLN A 14 5.51 1.94 2.72
N VAL A 15 5.32 2.71 1.66
CA VAL A 15 4.84 4.09 1.72
C VAL A 15 3.43 4.24 1.15
N GLY A 16 3.02 3.34 0.25
CA GLY A 16 1.70 3.34 -0.34
C GLY A 16 0.66 2.83 0.66
N LEU A 17 -0.38 3.64 0.90
CA LEU A 17 -1.42 3.32 1.88
C LEU A 17 -2.10 1.96 1.59
N ALA A 18 -2.30 1.61 0.33
CA ALA A 18 -2.87 0.32 -0.06
C ALA A 18 -2.02 -0.87 0.43
N ASN A 19 -0.70 -0.81 0.23
CA ASN A 19 0.22 -1.84 0.69
C ASN A 19 0.29 -1.89 2.22
N ILE A 20 0.36 -0.71 2.87
CA ILE A 20 0.36 -0.61 4.34
C ILE A 20 -0.88 -1.29 4.92
N ILE A 21 -2.07 -1.03 4.36
CA ILE A 21 -3.32 -1.64 4.81
C ILE A 21 -3.29 -3.15 4.59
N LEU A 22 -2.99 -3.62 3.38
CA LEU A 22 -2.95 -5.06 3.09
C LEU A 22 -1.92 -5.80 3.93
N THR A 23 -0.78 -5.20 4.22
CA THR A 23 0.26 -5.81 5.07
C THR A 23 -0.20 -5.99 6.51
N ASN A 24 -1.00 -5.06 7.04
CA ASN A 24 -1.62 -5.19 8.35
C ASN A 24 -2.86 -6.11 8.33
N TYR A 25 -3.58 -6.16 7.21
CA TYR A 25 -4.81 -6.94 7.07
C TYR A 25 -4.56 -8.43 6.86
N ASN A 26 -3.69 -8.77 5.89
CA ASN A 26 -3.47 -10.15 5.46
C ASN A 26 -1.99 -10.46 5.09
N HIS A 27 -1.06 -9.57 5.46
CA HIS A 27 0.38 -9.69 5.16
C HIS A 27 0.73 -9.74 3.66
N THR A 28 -0.15 -9.23 2.79
CA THR A 28 0.12 -9.09 1.35
C THR A 28 0.38 -7.64 0.95
N THR A 29 0.85 -7.44 -0.29
CA THR A 29 0.94 -6.15 -0.96
C THR A 29 0.16 -6.17 -2.26
N LEU A 30 -0.37 -5.02 -2.65
CA LEU A 30 -1.10 -4.82 -3.89
C LEU A 30 -0.17 -4.86 -5.11
N HIS A 31 0.98 -4.19 -5.01
CA HIS A 31 1.98 -4.06 -6.09
C HIS A 31 3.36 -3.73 -5.50
N ASN A 32 4.41 -3.82 -6.33
CA ASN A 32 5.74 -3.38 -5.93
C ASN A 32 5.82 -1.84 -5.92
N GLU A 33 6.38 -1.28 -4.86
CA GLU A 33 6.59 0.17 -4.77
C GLU A 33 7.94 0.54 -5.38
N ILE A 34 7.90 1.32 -6.46
CA ILE A 34 9.08 1.90 -7.09
C ILE A 34 9.25 3.31 -6.53
N LEU A 35 10.38 3.58 -5.87
CA LEU A 35 10.57 4.80 -5.07
C LEU A 35 11.87 5.52 -5.39
N GLN A 36 11.84 6.86 -5.29
CA GLN A 36 13.00 7.73 -5.44
C GLN A 36 13.74 7.48 -6.77
N GLU A 37 15.03 7.17 -6.72
CA GLU A 37 15.88 6.93 -7.90
C GLU A 37 15.44 5.71 -8.73
N GLU A 38 14.66 4.78 -8.16
CA GLU A 38 14.15 3.63 -8.90
C GLU A 38 12.99 4.01 -9.85
N VAL A 39 12.43 5.22 -9.73
CA VAL A 39 11.32 5.69 -10.58
C VAL A 39 11.86 6.11 -11.96
N THR A 40 12.33 5.12 -12.70
CA THR A 40 12.82 5.27 -14.08
C THR A 40 11.79 4.73 -15.06
N VAL A 41 11.84 5.20 -16.30
CA VAL A 41 10.96 4.71 -17.39
C VAL A 41 11.07 3.20 -17.54
N ASP A 42 12.30 2.67 -17.53
CA ASP A 42 12.56 1.24 -17.70
C ASP A 42 11.97 0.42 -16.56
N ASN A 43 12.13 0.87 -15.30
CA ASN A 43 11.55 0.18 -14.14
C ASN A 43 10.02 0.23 -14.14
N LEU A 44 9.42 1.36 -14.52
CA LEU A 44 7.97 1.50 -14.63
C LEU A 44 7.40 0.57 -15.72
N LEU A 45 8.03 0.52 -16.89
CA LEU A 45 7.62 -0.37 -17.97
C LEU A 45 7.79 -1.84 -17.59
N LYS A 46 8.94 -2.18 -16.98
CA LYS A 46 9.20 -3.54 -16.49
C LYS A 46 8.14 -3.99 -15.50
N GLU A 47 7.79 -3.16 -14.52
CA GLU A 47 6.74 -3.48 -13.55
C GLU A 47 5.39 -3.63 -14.24
N TYR A 48 5.03 -2.71 -15.14
CA TYR A 48 3.77 -2.77 -15.89
C TYR A 48 3.61 -4.06 -16.70
N TYR A 49 4.67 -4.51 -17.38
CA TYR A 49 4.62 -5.73 -18.19
C TYR A 49 4.67 -7.02 -17.36
N ASN A 50 5.36 -7.01 -16.22
CA ASN A 50 5.50 -8.19 -15.37
C ASN A 50 4.43 -8.30 -14.27
N THR A 51 3.61 -7.27 -14.09
CA THR A 51 2.50 -7.32 -13.12
C THR A 51 1.47 -8.34 -13.58
N ASP A 52 1.21 -9.32 -12.73
CA ASP A 52 0.06 -10.21 -12.87
C ASP A 52 -1.22 -9.42 -12.60
N ARG A 53 -1.98 -9.17 -13.67
CA ARG A 53 -3.19 -8.34 -13.63
C ARG A 53 -4.33 -9.02 -12.90
N GLU A 54 -4.39 -10.35 -12.91
CA GLU A 54 -5.45 -11.09 -12.23
C GLU A 54 -5.25 -11.00 -10.73
N ILE A 55 -4.02 -11.24 -10.27
CA ILE A 55 -3.66 -11.11 -8.85
C ILE A 55 -3.86 -9.66 -8.38
N PHE A 56 -3.44 -8.67 -9.17
CA PHE A 56 -3.65 -7.26 -8.84
C PHE A 56 -5.13 -6.93 -8.68
N ALA A 57 -5.97 -7.37 -9.63
CA ALA A 57 -7.41 -7.11 -9.61
C ALA A 57 -8.09 -7.75 -8.39
N GLN A 58 -7.75 -9.00 -8.08
CA GLN A 58 -8.27 -9.73 -6.91
C GLN A 58 -7.93 -9.00 -5.60
N LYS A 59 -6.66 -8.62 -5.40
CA LYS A 59 -6.23 -7.88 -4.20
C LYS A 59 -6.87 -6.49 -4.12
N ALA A 60 -7.07 -5.82 -5.26
CA ALA A 60 -7.75 -4.54 -5.28
C ALA A 60 -9.22 -4.67 -4.88
N GLU A 61 -9.89 -5.76 -5.29
CA GLU A 61 -11.27 -6.07 -4.89
C GLU A 61 -11.38 -6.39 -3.40
N GLU A 62 -10.46 -7.19 -2.87
CA GLU A 62 -10.34 -7.49 -1.44
C GLU A 62 -10.16 -6.20 -0.63
N LEU A 63 -9.22 -5.33 -1.02
CA LEU A 63 -8.99 -4.05 -0.36
C LEU A 63 -10.23 -3.14 -0.40
N ARG A 64 -10.93 -3.05 -1.55
CA ARG A 64 -12.18 -2.27 -1.64
C ARG A 64 -13.26 -2.83 -0.73
N THR A 65 -13.40 -4.15 -0.64
CA THR A 65 -14.37 -4.81 0.24
C THR A 65 -14.08 -4.52 1.70
N TYR A 66 -12.79 -4.60 2.09
CA TYR A 66 -12.33 -4.23 3.43
C TYR A 66 -12.65 -2.76 3.76
N LEU A 67 -12.38 -1.85 2.83
CA LEU A 67 -12.64 -0.41 3.01
C LEU A 67 -14.13 -0.03 2.93
N GLY A 68 -14.95 -0.86 2.29
CA GLY A 68 -16.38 -0.61 2.11
C GLY A 68 -17.16 -0.54 3.43
N HIS A 69 -16.62 -1.11 4.50
CA HIS A 69 -17.22 -1.12 5.84
C HIS A 69 -16.71 0.08 6.66
N GLY A 70 -17.07 1.29 6.23
CA GLY A 70 -17.10 2.51 7.05
C GLY A 70 -15.86 2.80 7.90
N SER A 71 -14.65 2.72 7.33
CA SER A 71 -13.42 3.01 8.08
C SER A 71 -13.44 4.42 8.70
N SER A 72 -13.98 5.42 8.00
CA SER A 72 -14.12 6.79 8.51
C SER A 72 -15.09 6.89 9.69
N GLN A 73 -16.19 6.12 9.70
CA GLN A 73 -17.13 6.09 10.82
C GLN A 73 -16.52 5.40 12.04
N ASN A 74 -15.80 4.29 11.82
CA ASN A 74 -15.08 3.60 12.89
C ASN A 74 -13.95 4.45 13.47
N VAL A 75 -13.19 5.14 12.62
CA VAL A 75 -12.14 6.08 13.05
C VAL A 75 -12.76 7.28 13.78
N ALA A 76 -13.84 7.86 13.25
CA ALA A 76 -14.56 8.94 13.92
C ALA A 76 -15.03 8.52 15.31
N LYS A 77 -15.58 7.30 15.46
CA LYS A 77 -15.96 6.74 16.75
C LYS A 77 -14.77 6.66 17.71
N ILE A 78 -13.62 6.12 17.27
CA ILE A 78 -12.39 6.05 18.09
C ILE A 78 -11.90 7.45 18.52
N LEU A 79 -12.05 8.45 17.65
CA LEU A 79 -11.61 9.83 17.91
C LEU A 79 -12.58 10.60 18.81
N MET A 80 -13.89 10.30 18.73
CA MET A 80 -14.95 10.95 19.50
C MET A 80 -15.20 10.29 20.86
N ASP A 81 -14.83 9.02 21.02
CA ASP A 81 -14.88 8.29 22.30
C ASP A 81 -13.65 8.60 23.21
N LYS A 82 -12.79 9.54 22.81
CA LYS A 82 -11.69 10.11 23.61
C LYS A 82 -12.08 11.45 24.22
#